data_AF-A0A822A7Y9-F1
#
_entry.id   AF-A0A822A7Y9-F1
#
_cell.length_a   1.000
_cell.length_b   1.000
_cell.length_c   1.000
_cell.angle_alpha   90.00
_cell.angle_beta   90.00
_cell.angle_gamma   90.00
#
_symmetry.space_group_name_H-M   'P 1'
#
loop_
_entity.id
_entity.type
_entity.pdbx_description
1 polymer ?
#
loop_
_entity_poly.entity_id
_entity_poly.type
_entity_poly.pdbx_seq_one_letter_code
_entity_poly.pdbx_strand_id
1 'polypeptide(L)'
;MQDLECQLHDAIVYGQARKFRPWRKILIIVEGIYSMEGSVCKLPEIIALKKKYKAYLYVDEAHSIGAIGSHGRGVVDYWNIDPNDIDIHMGTFTKSFCSVGGYIAGEKRIKQLACNVHYFRRQLVDMGFIVYGNKDSPVVPVMLFIPAKIAAVNREMLKRGCAVVTVGFPATKINESRIRFCLSASHTKEMLDHALRAFDEVGYLTGLQCSKRKPLRRLAELNPEDYVED
;
A
#
# COMPACT_ATOMS: atom_id res chain seq x y z
N MET A 1 -32.42 0.36 -9.04
CA MET A 1 -31.45 0.12 -10.14
C MET A 1 -31.75 0.93 -11.38
N GLN A 2 -32.99 0.94 -11.90
CA GLN A 2 -33.35 1.82 -13.02
C GLN A 2 -32.99 3.29 -12.77
N ASP A 3 -33.28 3.80 -11.56
CA ASP A 3 -32.91 5.16 -11.18
C ASP A 3 -31.40 5.42 -11.26
N LEU A 4 -30.56 4.56 -10.68
CA LEU A 4 -29.10 4.66 -10.79
C LEU A 4 -28.63 4.61 -12.26
N GLU A 5 -29.22 3.75 -13.08
CA GLU A 5 -28.90 3.68 -14.50
C GLU A 5 -29.28 4.97 -15.25
N CYS A 6 -30.44 5.57 -14.95
CA CYS A 6 -30.84 6.87 -15.48
C CYS A 6 -29.84 7.96 -15.06
N GLN A 7 -29.42 8.01 -13.80
CA GLN A 7 -28.41 8.96 -13.32
C GLN A 7 -27.07 8.80 -14.05
N LEU A 8 -26.62 7.56 -14.28
CA LEU A 8 -25.40 7.29 -15.05
C LEU A 8 -25.53 7.70 -16.51
N HIS A 9 -26.67 7.39 -17.14
CA HIS A 9 -26.96 7.79 -18.50
C HIS A 9 -26.94 9.31 -18.65
N ASP A 10 -27.64 10.03 -17.76
CA ASP A 10 -27.74 11.49 -17.80
C ASP A 10 -26.40 12.16 -17.52
N ALA A 11 -25.60 11.61 -16.60
CA ALA A 11 -24.24 12.08 -16.36
C ALA A 11 -23.33 11.93 -17.60
N ILE A 12 -23.54 10.90 -18.43
CA ILE A 12 -22.75 10.71 -19.65
C ILE A 12 -23.27 11.59 -20.79
N VAL A 13 -24.59 11.66 -20.99
CA VAL A 13 -25.21 12.36 -22.11
C VAL A 13 -25.20 13.87 -21.90
N TYR A 14 -25.68 14.35 -20.76
CA TYR A 14 -25.84 15.79 -20.49
C TYR A 14 -24.62 16.38 -19.77
N GLY A 15 -23.88 15.56 -19.02
CA GLY A 15 -22.61 15.95 -18.42
C GLY A 15 -22.71 17.08 -17.39
N GLN A 16 -21.82 18.07 -17.50
CA GLN A 16 -21.75 19.19 -16.56
C GLN A 16 -22.82 20.26 -16.86
N ALA A 17 -23.70 20.53 -15.90
CA ALA A 17 -24.86 21.42 -16.03
C ALA A 17 -24.61 22.82 -16.64
N ARG A 18 -23.37 23.34 -16.58
CA ARG A 18 -23.00 24.65 -17.15
C ARG A 18 -22.17 24.59 -18.43
N LYS A 19 -21.51 23.46 -18.68
CA LYS A 19 -20.53 23.33 -19.79
C LYS A 19 -20.99 22.33 -20.85
N PHE A 20 -22.06 21.55 -20.59
CA PHE A 20 -22.56 20.47 -21.46
C PHE A 20 -21.46 19.52 -21.93
N ARG A 21 -20.45 19.31 -21.07
CA ARG A 21 -19.34 18.40 -21.32
C ARG A 21 -19.60 17.10 -20.58
N PRO A 22 -19.55 15.94 -21.26
CA PRO A 22 -19.67 14.64 -20.61
C PRO A 22 -18.68 14.46 -19.46
N TRP A 23 -19.12 13.77 -18.40
CA TRP A 23 -18.21 13.36 -17.33
C TRP A 23 -17.26 12.27 -17.83
N ARG A 24 -15.95 12.55 -17.79
CA ARG A 24 -14.92 11.57 -18.18
C ARG A 24 -14.66 10.50 -17.12
N LYS A 25 -14.97 10.79 -15.86
CA LYS A 25 -14.80 9.90 -14.72
C LYS A 25 -16.05 10.02 -13.86
N ILE A 26 -16.71 8.89 -13.64
CA ILE A 26 -17.92 8.77 -12.84
C ILE A 26 -17.59 7.79 -11.72
N LEU A 27 -17.93 8.15 -10.49
CA LEU A 27 -17.74 7.33 -9.30
C LEU A 27 -19.10 7.01 -8.70
N ILE A 28 -19.44 5.72 -8.64
CA ILE A 28 -20.61 5.20 -7.94
C ILE A 28 -20.17 4.95 -6.49
N ILE A 29 -20.86 5.58 -5.54
CA ILE A 29 -20.58 5.42 -4.10
C ILE A 29 -21.80 4.75 -3.47
N VAL A 30 -21.59 3.62 -2.82
CA VAL A 30 -22.66 2.86 -2.15
C VAL A 30 -22.19 2.37 -0.77
N GLU A 31 -23.13 2.23 0.15
CA GLU A 31 -22.92 1.51 1.40
C GLU A 31 -23.17 0.02 1.16
N GLY A 32 -22.41 -0.85 1.83
CA GLY A 32 -22.65 -2.29 1.82
C GLY A 32 -23.96 -2.63 2.53
N ILE A 33 -24.08 -2.19 3.78
CA ILE A 33 -25.33 -2.18 4.55
C ILE A 33 -25.69 -0.74 4.84
N TYR A 34 -26.89 -0.33 4.41
CA TYR A 34 -27.44 0.98 4.71
C TYR A 34 -27.80 1.04 6.20
N SER A 35 -27.12 1.93 6.93
CA SER A 35 -27.12 1.94 8.39
C SER A 35 -28.49 2.15 9.05
N MET A 36 -29.40 2.87 8.39
CA MET A 36 -30.70 3.22 8.95
C MET A 36 -31.74 2.10 8.77
N GLU A 37 -31.76 1.48 7.59
CA GLU A 37 -32.75 0.45 7.23
C GLU A 37 -32.22 -0.98 7.44
N GLY A 38 -30.90 -1.15 7.53
CA GLY A 38 -30.24 -2.46 7.56
C GLY A 38 -30.29 -3.20 6.23
N SER A 39 -30.67 -2.53 5.15
CA SER A 39 -30.77 -3.16 3.83
C SER A 39 -29.38 -3.37 3.21
N VAL A 40 -29.20 -4.50 2.52
CA VAL A 40 -27.95 -4.85 1.83
C VAL A 40 -28.00 -4.32 0.39
N CYS A 41 -26.93 -3.67 -0.08
CA CYS A 41 -26.89 -3.19 -1.45
C CYS A 41 -26.88 -4.34 -2.47
N LYS A 42 -27.48 -4.09 -3.63
CA LYS A 42 -27.55 -5.03 -4.76
C LYS A 42 -26.25 -5.01 -5.56
N LEU A 43 -25.16 -5.41 -4.90
CA LEU A 43 -23.79 -5.28 -5.42
C LEU A 43 -23.60 -5.91 -6.82
N PRO A 44 -24.14 -7.10 -7.16
CA PRO A 44 -24.02 -7.65 -8.51
C PRO A 44 -24.60 -6.74 -9.60
N GLU A 45 -25.77 -6.15 -9.35
CA GLU A 45 -26.45 -5.25 -10.30
C GLU A 45 -25.67 -3.93 -10.45
N ILE A 46 -25.10 -3.41 -9.36
CA ILE A 46 -24.27 -2.21 -9.37
C ILE A 46 -22.97 -2.45 -10.16
N ILE A 47 -22.33 -3.62 -9.99
CA ILE A 47 -21.13 -4.00 -10.74
C ILE A 47 -21.45 -4.17 -12.23
N ALA A 48 -22.61 -4.70 -12.59
CA ALA A 48 -23.05 -4.77 -13.97
C ALA A 48 -23.16 -3.37 -14.60
N LEU A 49 -23.75 -2.40 -13.89
CA LEU A 49 -23.79 -1.00 -14.35
C LEU A 49 -22.40 -0.36 -14.40
N LYS A 50 -21.55 -0.59 -13.38
CA LYS A 50 -20.14 -0.14 -13.37
C LYS A 50 -19.45 -0.58 -14.66
N LYS A 51 -19.54 -1.86 -15.01
CA LYS A 51 -18.93 -2.45 -16.22
C LYS A 51 -19.54 -1.88 -17.49
N LYS A 52 -20.88 -1.76 -17.57
CA LYS A 52 -21.61 -1.21 -18.73
C LYS A 52 -21.22 0.24 -19.02
N TYR A 53 -21.13 1.09 -18.00
CA TYR A 53 -20.90 2.52 -18.13
C TYR A 53 -19.44 2.95 -17.89
N LYS A 54 -18.53 1.98 -17.65
CA LYS A 54 -17.10 2.21 -17.36
C LYS A 54 -16.88 3.21 -16.21
N ALA A 55 -17.73 3.09 -15.18
CA ALA A 55 -17.63 3.88 -13.97
C ALA A 55 -16.66 3.24 -12.97
N TYR A 56 -16.25 4.01 -11.96
CA TYR A 56 -15.59 3.50 -10.77
C TYR A 56 -16.62 3.19 -9.69
N LEU A 57 -16.29 2.27 -8.78
CA LEU A 57 -17.12 1.85 -7.67
C LEU A 57 -16.35 1.98 -6.35
N TYR A 58 -16.94 2.76 -5.44
CA TYR A 58 -16.55 2.88 -4.05
C TYR A 58 -17.63 2.19 -3.21
N VAL A 59 -17.21 1.24 -2.37
CA VAL A 59 -18.09 0.56 -1.42
C VAL A 59 -17.65 0.92 0.00
N ASP A 60 -18.56 1.51 0.76
CA ASP A 60 -18.44 1.71 2.20
C ASP A 60 -18.91 0.45 2.93
N GLU A 61 -17.96 -0.32 3.45
CA GLU A 61 -18.19 -1.55 4.19
C GLU A 61 -18.31 -1.32 5.72
N ALA A 62 -18.50 -0.08 6.20
CA ALA A 62 -18.43 0.21 7.64
C ALA A 62 -19.42 -0.59 8.49
N HIS A 63 -20.61 -0.92 7.96
CA HIS A 63 -21.63 -1.72 8.65
C HIS A 63 -21.66 -3.19 8.25
N SER A 64 -20.94 -3.58 7.20
CA SER A 64 -20.96 -4.93 6.63
C SER A 64 -19.69 -5.72 6.92
N ILE A 65 -18.51 -5.09 6.96
CA ILE A 65 -17.25 -5.75 7.31
C ILE A 65 -17.34 -6.33 8.73
N GLY A 66 -17.00 -7.61 8.87
CA GLY A 66 -17.12 -8.37 10.12
C GLY A 66 -18.54 -8.73 10.54
N ALA A 67 -19.59 -8.25 9.85
CA ALA A 67 -20.98 -8.51 10.19
C ALA A 67 -21.65 -9.55 9.26
N ILE A 68 -21.32 -9.53 7.97
CA ILE A 68 -21.89 -10.43 6.95
C ILE A 68 -20.82 -11.07 6.06
N GLY A 69 -21.24 -12.10 5.33
CA GLY A 69 -20.36 -12.95 4.52
C GLY A 69 -19.83 -14.15 5.32
N SER A 70 -19.61 -15.27 4.63
CA SER A 70 -19.19 -16.53 5.25
C SER A 70 -17.85 -16.44 6.01
N HIS A 71 -17.00 -15.50 5.62
CA HIS A 71 -15.71 -15.18 6.22
C HIS A 71 -15.68 -13.80 6.88
N GLY A 72 -16.83 -13.13 7.01
CA GLY A 72 -16.93 -11.78 7.59
C GLY A 72 -16.27 -10.69 6.77
N ARG A 73 -16.07 -10.86 5.45
CA ARG A 73 -15.39 -9.86 4.60
C ARG A 73 -16.33 -8.79 4.04
N GLY A 74 -17.58 -8.72 4.50
CA GLY A 74 -18.53 -7.70 4.08
C GLY A 74 -19.38 -8.11 2.88
N VAL A 75 -19.90 -7.13 2.13
CA VAL A 75 -20.85 -7.39 1.04
C VAL A 75 -20.24 -8.16 -0.12
N VAL A 76 -18.93 -8.05 -0.35
CA VAL A 76 -18.24 -8.86 -1.36
C VAL A 76 -18.34 -10.36 -1.08
N ASP A 77 -18.17 -10.76 0.17
CA ASP A 77 -18.22 -12.16 0.60
C ASP A 77 -19.67 -12.63 0.77
N TYR A 78 -20.58 -11.74 1.18
CA TYR A 78 -22.02 -12.02 1.17
C TYR A 78 -22.55 -12.38 -0.23
N TRP A 79 -22.12 -11.67 -1.26
CA TRP A 79 -22.54 -11.93 -2.66
C TRP A 79 -21.61 -12.88 -3.43
N ASN A 80 -20.54 -13.38 -2.82
CA ASN A 80 -19.50 -14.20 -3.46
C ASN A 80 -18.90 -13.54 -4.72
N ILE A 81 -18.55 -12.26 -4.60
CA ILE A 81 -17.99 -11.42 -5.66
C ILE A 81 -16.48 -11.30 -5.46
N ASP A 82 -15.72 -11.27 -6.56
CA ASP A 82 -14.30 -10.96 -6.52
C ASP A 82 -14.08 -9.53 -5.98
N PRO A 83 -13.34 -9.34 -4.88
CA PRO A 83 -13.04 -8.02 -4.34
C PRO A 83 -12.37 -7.06 -5.34
N ASN A 84 -11.74 -7.57 -6.40
CA ASN A 84 -11.15 -6.76 -7.48
C ASN A 84 -12.20 -6.08 -8.37
N ASP A 85 -13.46 -6.50 -8.33
CA ASP A 85 -14.55 -5.80 -9.05
C ASP A 85 -14.93 -4.45 -8.39
N ILE A 86 -14.41 -4.16 -7.19
CA ILE A 86 -14.57 -2.88 -6.49
C ILE A 86 -13.24 -2.11 -6.53
N ASP A 87 -13.28 -0.85 -6.95
CA ASP A 87 -12.06 -0.05 -7.12
C ASP A 87 -11.56 0.50 -5.78
N ILE A 88 -12.49 0.86 -4.89
CA ILE A 88 -12.20 1.41 -3.58
C ILE A 88 -13.11 0.75 -2.53
N HIS A 89 -12.47 0.08 -1.58
CA HIS A 89 -13.11 -0.42 -0.37
C HIS A 89 -12.82 0.56 0.76
N MET A 90 -13.84 0.95 1.49
CA MET A 90 -13.68 1.66 2.75
C MET A 90 -14.24 0.81 3.88
N GLY A 91 -13.60 0.82 5.03
CA GLY A 91 -14.17 0.23 6.24
C GLY A 91 -13.75 0.98 7.49
N THR A 92 -14.44 0.71 8.58
CA THR A 92 -14.15 1.28 9.90
C THR A 92 -13.69 0.21 10.87
N PHE A 93 -12.85 0.59 11.83
CA PHE A 93 -12.50 -0.24 12.98
C PHE A 93 -13.41 0.01 14.19
N THR A 94 -14.26 1.04 14.16
CA THR A 94 -15.10 1.46 15.30
C THR A 94 -16.32 0.61 15.59
N LYS A 95 -16.68 -0.31 14.69
CA LYS A 95 -17.89 -1.15 14.80
C LYS A 95 -17.54 -2.60 15.09
N SER A 96 -17.64 -3.48 14.10
CA SER A 96 -17.41 -4.92 14.24
C SER A 96 -16.03 -5.28 14.82
N PHE A 97 -15.04 -4.40 14.67
CA PHE A 97 -13.68 -4.61 15.17
C PHE A 97 -13.39 -3.99 16.56
N CYS A 98 -14.37 -3.32 17.19
CA CYS A 98 -14.26 -2.77 18.55
C CYS A 98 -12.99 -1.94 18.81
N SER A 99 -12.54 -1.16 17.83
CA SER A 99 -11.31 -0.38 17.89
C SER A 99 -11.55 1.04 17.36
N VAL A 100 -10.51 1.73 16.87
CA VAL A 100 -10.62 3.12 16.38
C VAL A 100 -9.91 3.30 15.05
N GLY A 101 -10.46 4.16 14.20
CA GLY A 101 -9.93 4.49 12.88
C GLY A 101 -10.71 3.83 11.75
N GLY A 102 -10.21 4.01 10.53
CA GLY A 102 -10.77 3.43 9.32
C GLY A 102 -9.69 3.21 8.28
N TYR A 103 -10.03 2.47 7.23
CA TYR A 103 -9.11 2.15 6.15
C TYR A 103 -9.77 2.40 4.79
N ILE A 104 -8.92 2.67 3.80
CA ILE A 104 -9.30 2.67 2.40
C ILE A 104 -8.33 1.74 1.68
N ALA A 105 -8.86 0.75 0.99
CA ALA A 105 -8.11 -0.19 0.16
C ALA A 105 -8.52 -0.05 -1.30
N GLY A 106 -7.55 -0.18 -2.20
CA GLY A 106 -7.79 -0.14 -3.64
C GLY A 106 -6.60 -0.69 -4.38
N GLU A 107 -6.84 -1.26 -5.55
CA GLU A 107 -5.84 -2.02 -6.33
C GLU A 107 -4.56 -1.22 -6.54
N LYS A 108 -4.67 0.06 -6.91
CA LYS A 108 -3.51 0.93 -7.15
C LYS A 108 -2.61 1.08 -5.92
N ARG A 109 -3.18 1.27 -4.72
CA ARG A 109 -2.38 1.44 -3.50
C ARG A 109 -1.73 0.14 -3.06
N ILE A 110 -2.42 -0.99 -3.24
CA ILE A 110 -1.89 -2.33 -2.95
C ILE A 110 -0.71 -2.64 -3.87
N LYS A 111 -0.89 -2.43 -5.19
CA LYS A 111 0.18 -2.58 -6.19
C LYS A 111 1.35 -1.65 -5.90
N GLN A 112 1.09 -0.38 -5.56
CA GLN A 112 2.15 0.58 -5.23
C GLN A 112 2.98 0.13 -4.02
N LEU A 113 2.34 -0.38 -2.96
CA LEU A 113 3.07 -0.91 -1.80
C LEU A 113 3.96 -2.09 -2.22
N ALA A 114 3.43 -3.04 -2.98
CA ALA A 114 4.21 -4.19 -3.45
C ALA A 114 5.42 -3.75 -4.29
N CYS A 115 5.23 -2.85 -5.25
CA CYS A 115 6.32 -2.28 -6.06
C CYS A 115 7.37 -1.59 -5.19
N ASN A 116 6.95 -0.74 -4.25
CA ASN A 116 7.86 -0.06 -3.32
C ASN A 116 8.69 -1.04 -2.49
N VAL A 117 8.05 -2.13 -2.01
CA VAL A 117 8.71 -3.17 -1.21
C VAL A 117 9.75 -3.91 -2.02
N HIS A 118 9.38 -4.41 -3.20
CA HIS A 118 10.30 -5.15 -4.06
C HIS A 118 11.47 -4.28 -4.52
N TYR A 119 11.19 -3.03 -4.93
CA TYR A 119 12.20 -2.06 -5.31
C TYR A 119 13.21 -1.83 -4.18
N PHE A 120 12.74 -1.38 -3.02
CA PHE A 120 13.61 -1.01 -1.91
C PHE A 120 14.44 -2.21 -1.39
N ARG A 121 13.84 -3.40 -1.32
CA ARG A 121 14.54 -4.63 -0.93
C ARG A 121 15.65 -5.00 -1.92
N ARG A 122 15.35 -4.94 -3.23
CA ARG A 122 16.33 -5.25 -4.28
C ARG A 122 17.52 -4.33 -4.20
N GLN A 123 17.30 -3.01 -4.09
CA GLN A 123 18.37 -2.03 -3.98
C GLN A 123 19.26 -2.28 -2.76
N LEU A 124 18.69 -2.58 -1.59
CA LEU A 124 19.48 -2.89 -0.39
C LEU A 124 20.36 -4.14 -0.56
N VAL A 125 19.82 -5.20 -1.18
CA VAL A 125 20.59 -6.42 -1.46
C VAL A 125 21.71 -6.12 -2.45
N ASP A 126 21.43 -5.32 -3.49
CA ASP A 126 22.40 -4.95 -4.52
C ASP A 126 23.50 -4.03 -3.97
N MET A 127 23.22 -3.24 -2.92
CA MET A 127 24.23 -2.47 -2.16
C MET A 127 25.09 -3.33 -1.22
N GLY A 128 24.81 -4.62 -1.11
CA GLY A 128 25.57 -5.54 -0.27
C GLY A 128 25.11 -5.61 1.20
N PHE A 129 23.90 -5.14 1.51
CA PHE A 129 23.30 -5.33 2.83
C PHE A 129 22.67 -6.72 2.99
N ILE A 130 22.69 -7.24 4.22
CA ILE A 130 22.02 -8.51 4.54
C ILE A 130 20.57 -8.21 4.95
N VAL A 131 19.64 -8.40 4.01
CA VAL A 131 18.20 -8.23 4.20
C VAL A 131 17.56 -9.56 4.58
N TYR A 132 16.75 -9.58 5.64
CA TYR A 132 16.10 -10.79 6.15
C TYR A 132 14.59 -10.83 5.82
N GLY A 133 13.97 -12.01 5.98
CA GLY A 133 12.51 -12.19 5.92
C GLY A 133 11.93 -12.33 4.51
N ASN A 134 10.60 -12.41 4.44
CA ASN A 134 9.84 -12.61 3.22
C ASN A 134 9.98 -11.41 2.25
N LYS A 135 10.09 -11.69 0.95
CA LYS A 135 10.23 -10.69 -0.13
C LYS A 135 9.03 -9.74 -0.26
N ASP A 136 7.83 -10.20 0.11
CA ASP A 136 6.58 -9.45 -0.02
C ASP A 136 6.22 -8.67 1.26
N SER A 137 7.04 -8.78 2.31
CA SER A 137 6.82 -8.09 3.58
C SER A 137 7.13 -6.59 3.48
N PRO A 138 6.18 -5.69 3.84
CA PRO A 138 6.43 -4.26 3.90
C PRO A 138 7.36 -3.84 5.04
N VAL A 139 7.61 -4.75 5.98
CA VAL A 139 8.68 -4.61 6.96
C VAL A 139 9.93 -5.24 6.38
N VAL A 140 10.94 -4.42 6.11
CA VAL A 140 12.22 -4.79 5.50
C VAL A 140 13.32 -4.72 6.56
N PRO A 141 13.68 -5.86 7.19
CA PRO A 141 14.73 -5.89 8.18
C PRO A 141 16.13 -5.99 7.55
N VAL A 142 17.03 -5.09 7.94
CA VAL A 142 18.47 -5.11 7.58
C VAL A 142 19.30 -5.44 8.81
N MET A 143 20.13 -6.48 8.72
CA MET A 143 20.89 -6.98 9.86
C MET A 143 22.06 -6.06 10.21
N LEU A 144 22.18 -5.69 11.49
CA LEU A 144 23.31 -4.97 12.06
C LEU A 144 24.32 -5.90 12.72
N PHE A 145 23.82 -7.02 13.27
CA PHE A 145 24.53 -8.04 14.07
C PHE A 145 25.16 -7.54 15.38
N ILE A 146 25.71 -6.33 15.40
CA ILE A 146 26.42 -5.75 16.53
C ILE A 146 25.57 -4.64 17.17
N PRO A 147 25.09 -4.82 18.43
CA PRO A 147 24.27 -3.83 19.12
C PRO A 147 24.90 -2.44 19.24
N ALA A 148 26.24 -2.35 19.35
CA ALA A 148 26.93 -1.07 19.44
C ALA A 148 26.70 -0.16 18.20
N LYS A 149 26.39 -0.74 17.04
CA LYS A 149 26.11 0.01 15.80
C LYS A 149 24.71 0.65 15.78
N ILE A 150 23.79 0.19 16.63
CA ILE A 150 22.40 0.69 16.69
C ILE A 150 22.35 2.22 16.84
N ALA A 151 23.03 2.74 17.87
CA ALA A 151 23.01 4.17 18.17
C ALA A 151 23.71 4.99 17.08
N ALA A 152 24.81 4.48 16.52
CA ALA A 152 25.55 5.14 15.45
C ALA A 152 24.69 5.28 14.19
N VAL A 153 24.05 4.20 13.75
CA VAL A 153 23.20 4.21 12.55
C VAL A 153 22.02 5.16 12.71
N ASN A 154 21.30 5.12 13.84
CA ASN A 154 20.18 6.05 14.07
C ASN A 154 20.60 7.50 13.98
N ARG A 155 21.71 7.87 14.65
CA ARG A 155 22.20 9.26 14.66
C ARG A 155 22.62 9.70 13.26
N GLU A 156 23.33 8.85 12.53
CA GLU A 156 23.82 9.19 11.20
C GLU A 156 22.71 9.24 10.14
N MET A 157 21.69 8.39 10.25
CA MET A 157 20.50 8.46 9.38
C MET A 157 19.66 9.70 9.70
N LEU A 158 19.50 10.05 10.99
CA LEU A 158 18.75 11.23 11.40
C LEU A 158 19.42 12.53 10.93
N LYS A 159 20.76 12.61 10.97
CA LYS A 159 21.53 13.73 10.39
C LYS A 159 21.25 13.94 8.90
N ARG A 160 20.89 12.87 8.19
CA ARG A 160 20.52 12.86 6.76
C ARG A 160 19.01 12.99 6.56
N GLY A 161 18.26 13.39 7.59
CA GLY A 161 16.81 13.59 7.50
C GLY A 161 16.00 12.29 7.37
N CYS A 162 16.59 11.13 7.64
CA CYS A 162 15.92 9.83 7.53
C CYS A 162 15.76 9.21 8.93
N ALA A 163 14.53 9.20 9.46
CA ALA A 163 14.22 8.46 10.68
C ALA A 163 14.10 6.97 10.38
N VAL A 164 14.88 6.15 11.09
CA VAL A 164 14.84 4.68 10.96
C VAL A 164 14.58 4.04 12.32
N VAL A 165 13.93 2.88 12.32
CA VAL A 165 13.68 2.11 13.54
C VAL A 165 14.74 1.03 13.66
N THR A 166 15.63 1.15 14.63
CA THR A 166 16.54 0.06 15.01
C THR A 166 15.96 -0.76 16.15
N VAL A 167 16.18 -2.07 16.12
CA VAL A 167 15.73 -3.00 17.15
C VAL A 167 16.94 -3.78 17.65
N GLY A 168 17.07 -3.88 18.97
CA GLY A 168 18.08 -4.67 19.68
C GLY A 168 17.46 -5.46 20.83
N PHE A 169 18.29 -5.98 21.73
CA PHE A 169 17.85 -6.61 22.97
C PHE A 169 17.04 -5.60 23.83
N PRO A 170 15.93 -6.01 24.50
CA PRO A 170 15.41 -7.36 24.67
C PRO A 170 14.48 -7.87 23.56
N ALA A 171 14.10 -7.03 22.59
CA ALA A 171 13.14 -7.41 21.55
C ALA A 171 13.71 -8.41 20.51
N THR A 172 15.03 -8.50 20.40
CA THR A 172 15.75 -9.48 19.58
C THR A 172 16.94 -10.04 20.36
N LYS A 173 17.48 -11.19 19.94
CA LYS A 173 18.73 -11.70 20.51
C LYS A 173 19.87 -10.70 20.28
N ILE A 174 20.87 -10.72 21.16
CA ILE A 174 22.00 -9.79 21.13
C ILE A 174 22.71 -9.77 19.76
N ASN A 175 22.88 -10.94 19.14
CA ASN A 175 23.52 -11.10 17.83
C ASN A 175 22.59 -10.83 16.63
N GLU A 176 21.32 -10.51 16.87
CA GLU A 176 20.29 -10.34 15.85
C GLU A 176 19.71 -8.92 15.81
N SER A 177 20.50 -7.95 16.30
CA SER A 177 20.18 -6.53 16.14
C SER A 177 20.02 -6.17 14.66
N ARG A 178 19.03 -5.31 14.36
CA ARG A 178 18.63 -4.99 12.99
C ARG A 178 17.93 -3.63 12.89
N ILE A 179 17.92 -3.07 11.70
CA ILE A 179 17.04 -1.95 11.32
C ILE A 179 15.77 -2.54 10.73
N ARG A 180 14.61 -1.95 11.01
CA ARG A 180 13.33 -2.25 10.38
C ARG A 180 12.87 -1.05 9.58
N PHE A 181 12.96 -1.15 8.26
CA PHE A 181 12.29 -0.20 7.37
C PHE A 181 10.83 -0.61 7.21
N CYS A 182 9.90 0.31 7.50
CA CYS A 182 8.48 0.10 7.32
C CYS A 182 8.02 0.89 6.10
N LEU A 183 7.68 0.18 5.03
CA LEU A 183 7.30 0.80 3.76
C LEU A 183 5.78 1.03 3.70
N SER A 184 5.41 2.08 2.98
CA SER A 184 4.04 2.50 2.74
C SER A 184 3.81 2.70 1.25
N ALA A 185 2.55 2.52 0.83
CA ALA A 185 2.10 2.87 -0.53
C ALA A 185 2.27 4.37 -0.83
N SER A 186 2.37 5.21 0.21
CA SER A 186 2.51 6.66 0.07
C SER A 186 3.96 7.12 -0.14
N HIS A 187 4.97 6.26 0.03
CA HIS A 187 6.34 6.63 -0.28
C HIS A 187 6.51 6.79 -1.79
N THR A 188 7.05 7.94 -2.22
CA THR A 188 7.41 8.17 -3.61
C THR A 188 8.79 7.57 -3.92
N LYS A 189 9.10 7.37 -5.20
CA LYS A 189 10.39 6.82 -5.62
C LYS A 189 11.54 7.69 -5.11
N GLU A 190 11.39 9.02 -5.16
CA GLU A 190 12.40 9.99 -4.73
C GLU A 190 12.69 9.86 -3.22
N MET A 191 11.65 9.63 -2.41
CA MET A 191 11.81 9.39 -0.97
C MET A 191 12.56 8.09 -0.71
N LEU A 192 12.24 7.02 -1.45
CA LEU A 192 12.92 5.73 -1.33
C LEU A 192 14.39 5.86 -1.75
N ASP A 193 14.66 6.53 -2.87
CA ASP A 193 16.01 6.75 -3.39
C ASP A 193 16.85 7.60 -2.44
N HIS A 194 16.26 8.62 -1.83
CA HIS A 194 16.92 9.42 -0.80
C HIS A 194 17.28 8.57 0.43
N ALA A 195 16.34 7.77 0.93
CA ALA A 195 16.60 6.87 2.06
C ALA A 195 17.68 5.82 1.75
N LEU A 196 17.66 5.27 0.52
CA LEU A 196 18.66 4.33 0.04
C LEU A 196 20.06 4.96 -0.06
N ARG A 197 20.19 6.15 -0.65
CA ARG A 197 21.47 6.87 -0.72
C ARG A 197 22.01 7.21 0.67
N ALA A 198 21.16 7.72 1.55
CA ALA A 198 21.54 8.00 2.93
C ALA A 198 22.02 6.74 3.65
N PHE A 199 21.33 5.62 3.43
CA PHE A 199 21.68 4.36 4.07
C PHE A 199 22.95 3.72 3.49
N ASP A 200 23.22 3.89 2.19
CA ASP A 200 24.46 3.46 1.54
C ASP A 200 25.69 4.13 2.17
N GLU A 201 25.64 5.46 2.35
CA GLU A 201 26.69 6.22 3.02
C GLU A 201 26.90 5.77 4.47
N VAL A 202 25.81 5.60 5.23
CA VAL A 202 25.89 5.12 6.62
C VAL A 202 26.42 3.69 6.66
N GLY A 203 26.03 2.85 5.70
CA GLY A 203 26.52 1.49 5.54
C GLY A 203 28.02 1.44 5.31
N TYR A 204 28.55 2.36 4.52
CA TYR A 204 29.99 2.53 4.31
C TYR A 204 30.70 2.97 5.60
N LEU A 205 30.21 4.02 6.26
CA LEU A 205 30.81 4.55 7.50
C LEU A 205 30.83 3.54 8.65
N THR A 206 29.79 2.71 8.75
CA THR A 206 29.62 1.75 9.84
C THR A 206 30.09 0.34 9.47
N GLY A 207 30.51 0.10 8.23
CA GLY A 207 30.92 -1.22 7.72
C GLY A 207 29.81 -2.26 7.84
N LEU A 208 28.62 -1.97 7.30
CA LEU A 208 27.45 -2.87 7.28
C LEU A 208 27.27 -3.62 5.96
N GLN A 209 27.96 -3.21 4.90
CA GLN A 209 27.93 -3.84 3.57
C GLN A 209 28.78 -5.12 3.56
N CYS A 210 28.30 -6.13 4.27
CA CYS A 210 29.06 -7.37 4.53
C CYS A 210 28.71 -8.52 3.58
N SER A 211 27.79 -8.33 2.64
CA SER A 211 27.40 -9.38 1.69
C SER A 211 28.53 -9.69 0.70
N LYS A 212 28.82 -10.97 0.48
CA LYS A 212 29.83 -11.43 -0.50
C LYS A 212 29.39 -11.28 -1.97
N ARG A 213 28.16 -10.85 -2.23
CA ARG A 213 27.68 -10.58 -3.59
C ARG A 213 28.31 -9.28 -4.09
N LYS A 214 28.93 -9.32 -5.27
CA LYS A 214 29.39 -8.09 -5.94
C LYS A 214 28.17 -7.17 -6.16
N PRO A 215 28.24 -5.89 -5.80
CA PRO A 215 27.15 -4.95 -6.08
C PRO A 215 26.93 -4.87 -7.60
N LEU A 216 25.66 -4.93 -8.03
CA LEU A 216 25.31 -5.08 -9.45
C LEU A 216 25.61 -3.83 -10.30
N ARG A 217 25.75 -2.65 -9.68
CA ARG A 217 26.34 -1.36 -10.16
C ARG A 217 25.99 -0.30 -9.10
N ARG A 218 26.70 0.83 -9.01
CA ARG A 218 26.29 1.90 -8.08
C ARG A 218 25.05 2.61 -8.61
N LEU A 219 24.16 3.08 -7.72
CA LEU A 219 22.97 3.87 -8.11
C LEU A 219 23.31 5.12 -8.93
N ALA A 220 24.50 5.68 -8.75
CA ALA A 220 25.01 6.81 -9.54
C ALA A 220 25.29 6.43 -11.02
N GLU A 221 25.27 5.15 -11.37
CA GLU A 221 25.62 4.60 -12.68
C GLU A 221 24.41 4.01 -13.43
N LEU A 222 23.20 4.10 -12.86
CA LEU A 222 21.96 3.58 -13.46
C LEU A 222 21.22 4.71 -14.21
N ASN A 223 20.98 4.52 -15.51
CA ASN A 223 20.20 5.48 -16.31
C ASN A 223 18.69 5.28 -16.08
N PRO A 224 17.87 6.34 -16.20
CA PRO A 224 16.41 6.25 -16.10
C PRO A 224 15.74 5.27 -17.07
N GLU A 225 16.42 4.87 -18.13
CA GLU A 225 15.93 3.94 -19.16
C GLU A 225 16.19 2.47 -18.80
N ASP A 226 17.12 2.18 -17.87
CA ASP A 226 17.42 0.81 -17.40
C ASP A 226 16.32 0.22 -16.48
N TYR A 227 15.25 0.99 -16.22
CA TYR A 227 14.14 0.61 -15.33
C TYR A 227 12.95 -0.01 -16.09
N VAL A 228 13.05 -0.18 -17.41
CA VAL A 228 11.96 -0.71 -18.25
C VAL A 228 12.48 -1.84 -19.15
N GLU A 229 12.73 -3.02 -18.57
CA GLU A 229 12.60 -4.29 -19.30
C GLU A 229 12.04 -5.38 -18.37
N ASP A 230 10.94 -5.98 -18.86
CA ASP A 230 10.14 -7.15 -18.45
C ASP A 230 9.74 -7.38 -16.97
#